data_AF-A0A6G0LVC2-F1
#
_entry.id   AF-A0A6G0LVC2-F1
#
_cell.length_a   1.000
_cell.length_b   1.000
_cell.length_c   1.000
_cell.angle_alpha   90.00
_cell.angle_beta   90.00
_cell.angle_gamma   90.00
#
_symmetry.space_group_name_H-M   'P 1'
#
loop_
_entity.id
_entity.type
_entity.pdbx_description
1 polymer ?
#
loop_
_entity_poly.entity_id
_entity_poly.type
_entity_poly.pdbx_seq_one_letter_code
_entity_poly.pdbx_strand_id
1 'polypeptide(L)'
;MSTYPLRGILYFLGDRHLWRLTLCPVLLTVAVAFGVAVTLFTFTLHRQERALYDAGLSSFFAWLIAAIFVIIEVFIVTAVYGLVCLEWFKDKIFAHVLSERGYHELVENEDRHSPFLRVLTSCCRVSVMLRLGLLVITLPLNMIPVLGNVTYAWLNGTLMAWEAHLYYFEMKAFDFDQQKEIIAARKLQYSSFGMAAMLLEMIPIAGAIFMFTNAAGAALFTASIEKDLKKQERHKNSKWSWSGKDKGDKKSHGKTSEMDKVPLVNKLGAYVPPYGSTSK
;
A
#
# COMPACT_ATOMS: atom_id res chain seq x y z
N MET A 1 -8.94 2.08 20.07
CA MET A 1 -8.39 2.88 18.96
C MET A 1 -7.10 2.22 18.50
N SER A 2 -6.86 2.10 17.20
CA SER A 2 -5.65 1.45 16.70
C SER A 2 -4.45 2.39 16.92
N THR A 3 -3.49 1.99 17.76
CA THR A 3 -2.29 2.78 18.08
C THR A 3 -1.14 2.51 17.09
N TYR A 4 -1.43 1.82 15.99
CA TYR A 4 -0.44 1.40 14.99
C TYR A 4 0.21 2.55 14.22
N PRO A 5 -0.48 3.66 13.86
CA PRO A 5 0.17 4.79 13.21
C PRO A 5 1.23 5.43 14.11
N LEU A 6 0.90 5.66 15.39
CA LEU A 6 1.84 6.18 16.39
C LEU A 6 2.99 5.21 16.66
N ARG A 7 2.73 3.90 16.71
CA ARG A 7 3.78 2.88 16.83
C ARG A 7 4.69 2.84 15.60
N GLY A 8 4.14 3.05 14.40
CA GLY A 8 4.90 3.18 13.16
C GLY A 8 5.88 4.36 13.23
N ILE A 9 5.41 5.53 13.68
CA ILE A 9 6.27 6.71 13.90
C ILE A 9 7.36 6.41 14.92
N LEU A 10 7.00 5.88 16.11
CA LEU A 10 7.98 5.59 17.17
C LEU A 10 9.03 4.56 16.73
N TYR A 11 8.60 3.55 15.98
CA TYR A 11 9.50 2.54 15.42
C TYR A 11 10.43 3.14 14.36
N PHE A 12 9.89 3.98 13.48
CA PHE A 12 10.66 4.72 12.48
C PHE A 12 11.71 5.65 13.09
N LEU A 13 11.40 6.31 14.21
CA LEU A 13 12.35 7.16 14.93
C LEU A 13 13.49 6.36 15.59
N GLY A 14 13.30 5.08 15.88
CA GLY A 14 14.28 4.23 16.55
C GLY A 14 15.29 3.54 15.63
N ASP A 15 14.93 3.27 14.38
CA ASP A 15 15.77 2.51 13.45
C ASP A 15 16.46 3.40 12.40
N ARG A 16 17.79 3.42 12.44
CA ARG A 16 18.63 4.21 11.53
C ARG A 16 18.65 3.64 10.10
N HIS A 17 18.34 2.36 9.92
CA HIS A 17 18.23 1.74 8.61
C HIS A 17 16.98 2.22 7.86
N LEU A 18 15.84 2.32 8.54
CA LEU A 18 14.60 2.93 8.03
C LEU A 18 14.79 4.38 7.54
N TRP A 19 15.57 5.20 8.26
CA TRP A 19 15.87 6.57 7.82
C TRP A 19 16.64 6.62 6.51
N ARG A 20 17.57 5.68 6.31
CA ARG A 20 18.32 5.56 5.04
C ARG A 20 17.40 5.10 3.91
N LEU A 21 16.51 4.16 4.19
CA LEU A 21 15.48 3.69 3.25
C LEU A 21 14.50 4.79 2.83
N THR A 22 14.26 5.79 3.68
CA THR A 22 13.39 6.94 3.37
C THR A 22 14.14 8.11 2.71
N LEU A 23 15.38 8.37 3.09
CA LEU A 23 16.17 9.45 2.49
C LEU A 23 16.65 9.09 1.07
N CYS A 24 16.98 7.81 0.84
CA CYS A 24 17.42 7.31 -0.46
C CYS A 24 16.45 7.61 -1.62
N PRO A 25 15.14 7.27 -1.56
CA PRO A 25 14.20 7.58 -2.64
C PRO A 25 14.09 9.06 -2.93
N VAL A 26 14.09 9.90 -1.89
CA VAL A 26 13.99 11.36 -2.05
C VAL A 26 15.23 11.91 -2.75
N LEU A 27 16.42 11.44 -2.40
CA LEU A 27 17.65 11.83 -3.09
C LEU A 27 17.67 11.31 -4.54
N LEU A 28 17.20 10.10 -4.79
CA LEU A 28 17.10 9.52 -6.13
C LEU A 28 16.10 10.30 -7.01
N THR A 29 14.93 10.66 -6.49
CA THR A 29 13.94 11.45 -7.25
C THR A 29 14.47 12.84 -7.58
N VAL A 30 15.18 13.49 -6.66
CA VAL A 30 15.84 14.79 -6.93
C VAL A 30 16.93 14.64 -7.99
N ALA A 31 17.76 13.60 -7.92
CA ALA A 31 18.80 13.35 -8.91
C ALA A 31 18.22 13.08 -10.31
N VAL A 32 17.14 12.29 -10.39
CA VAL A 32 16.42 12.03 -11.64
C VAL A 32 15.77 13.31 -12.16
N ALA A 33 15.10 14.09 -11.31
CA ALA A 33 14.49 15.36 -11.71
C ALA A 33 15.53 16.31 -12.31
N PHE A 34 16.70 16.42 -11.68
CA PHE A 34 17.80 17.23 -12.17
C PHE A 34 18.35 16.71 -13.50
N GLY A 35 18.61 15.41 -13.61
CA GLY A 35 19.11 14.80 -14.85
C GLY A 35 18.14 14.95 -16.03
N VAL A 36 16.84 14.74 -15.78
CA VAL A 36 15.78 14.90 -16.78
C VAL A 36 15.66 16.36 -17.18
N ALA A 37 15.68 17.30 -16.23
CA ALA A 37 15.66 18.73 -16.51
C ALA A 37 16.84 19.14 -17.41
N VAL A 38 18.08 18.81 -17.03
CA VAL A 38 19.26 19.13 -17.84
C VAL A 38 19.15 18.55 -19.24
N THR A 39 18.70 17.30 -19.37
CA THR A 39 18.57 16.63 -20.67
C THR A 39 17.50 17.27 -21.55
N LEU A 40 16.30 17.53 -21.02
CA LEU A 40 15.21 18.13 -21.80
C LEU A 40 15.50 19.61 -22.13
N PHE A 41 16.03 20.39 -21.19
CA PHE A 41 16.39 21.79 -21.48
C PHE A 41 17.51 21.92 -22.52
N THR A 42 18.46 20.99 -22.56
CA THR A 42 19.56 21.03 -23.56
C THR A 42 19.13 20.48 -24.92
N PHE A 43 18.34 19.40 -24.93
CA PHE A 43 17.95 18.74 -26.16
C PHE A 43 16.60 19.22 -26.68
N THR A 44 15.50 19.08 -25.93
CA THR A 44 14.15 19.28 -26.47
C THR A 44 13.77 20.75 -26.65
N LEU A 45 14.23 21.65 -25.79
CA LEU A 45 13.88 23.08 -25.87
C LEU A 45 14.15 23.67 -27.25
N HIS A 46 15.36 23.47 -27.78
CA HIS A 46 15.75 24.04 -29.07
C HIS A 46 15.00 23.43 -30.26
N ARG A 47 14.61 22.15 -30.16
CA ARG A 47 13.81 21.50 -31.20
C ARG A 47 12.37 22.00 -31.17
N GLN A 48 11.79 22.15 -29.98
CA GLN A 48 10.43 22.64 -29.80
C GLN A 48 10.30 24.11 -30.21
N GLU A 49 11.26 24.96 -29.83
CA GLU A 49 11.29 26.38 -30.21
C GLU A 49 11.25 26.54 -31.73
N ARG A 50 12.10 25.80 -32.46
CA ARG A 50 12.13 25.85 -33.93
C ARG A 50 10.82 25.39 -34.55
N ALA A 51 10.25 24.29 -34.06
CA ALA A 51 8.97 23.81 -34.56
C ALA A 51 7.83 24.83 -34.35
N LEU A 52 7.83 25.54 -33.22
CA LEU A 52 6.87 26.61 -32.90
C LEU A 52 7.11 27.86 -33.77
N TYR A 53 8.37 28.21 -34.02
CA TYR A 53 8.74 29.31 -34.90
C TYR A 53 8.31 29.04 -36.35
N ASP A 54 8.55 27.82 -36.86
CA ASP A 54 8.15 27.39 -38.20
C ASP A 54 6.62 27.33 -38.35
N ALA A 55 5.89 27.11 -37.25
CA ALA A 55 4.43 27.20 -37.18
C ALA A 55 3.88 28.64 -37.20
N GLY A 56 4.74 29.65 -37.27
CA GLY A 56 4.37 31.06 -37.43
C GLY A 56 4.34 31.88 -36.14
N LEU A 57 4.84 31.35 -35.02
CA LEU A 57 4.95 32.13 -33.78
C LEU A 57 6.17 33.05 -33.83
N SER A 58 6.04 34.26 -33.24
CA SER A 58 7.19 35.14 -33.04
C SER A 58 8.24 34.44 -32.14
N SER A 59 9.52 34.75 -32.35
CA SER A 59 10.64 34.13 -31.62
C SER A 59 10.45 34.15 -30.09
N PHE A 60 9.97 35.25 -29.51
CA PHE A 60 9.73 35.34 -28.07
C PHE A 60 8.65 34.35 -27.59
N PHE A 61 7.51 34.29 -28.28
CA PHE A 61 6.42 33.38 -27.91
C PHE A 61 6.76 31.92 -28.17
N ALA A 62 7.52 31.62 -29.23
CA ALA A 62 8.01 30.27 -29.51
C ALA A 62 8.92 29.74 -28.39
N TRP A 63 9.87 30.56 -27.94
CA TRP A 63 10.74 30.23 -26.80
C TRP A 63 9.95 30.05 -25.50
N LEU A 64 9.02 30.96 -25.20
CA LEU A 64 8.23 30.92 -23.97
C LEU A 64 7.38 29.64 -23.89
N ILE A 65 6.69 29.28 -24.98
CA ILE A 65 5.84 28.08 -25.03
C ILE A 65 6.70 26.81 -24.99
N ALA A 66 7.83 26.77 -25.69
CA ALA A 66 8.76 25.65 -25.62
C ALA A 66 9.27 25.44 -24.19
N ALA A 67 9.63 26.50 -23.47
CA ALA A 67 10.04 26.39 -22.07
C ALA A 67 8.93 25.81 -21.17
N ILE A 68 7.67 26.21 -21.38
CA ILE A 68 6.52 25.66 -20.64
C ILE A 68 6.35 24.17 -20.92
N PHE A 69 6.43 23.74 -22.20
CA PHE A 69 6.35 22.32 -22.56
C PHE A 69 7.45 21.49 -21.91
N VAL A 70 8.70 21.96 -21.94
CA VAL A 70 9.81 21.29 -21.27
C VAL A 70 9.56 21.16 -19.77
N ILE A 71 9.08 22.22 -19.10
CA ILE A 71 8.76 22.16 -17.66
C ILE A 71 7.68 21.11 -17.37
N ILE A 72 6.64 21.03 -18.21
CA ILE A 72 5.57 20.05 -18.07
C ILE A 72 6.12 18.63 -18.31
N GLU A 73 6.95 18.41 -19.32
CA GLU A 73 7.58 17.12 -19.61
C GLU A 73 8.47 16.67 -18.44
N VAL A 74 9.31 17.56 -17.91
CA VAL A 74 10.13 17.27 -16.72
C VAL A 74 9.26 16.88 -15.54
N PHE A 75 8.17 17.61 -15.30
CA PHE A 75 7.22 17.30 -14.23
C PHE A 75 6.57 15.92 -14.44
N ILE A 76 6.09 15.61 -15.64
CA ILE A 76 5.44 14.33 -15.95
C ILE A 76 6.42 13.16 -15.72
N VAL A 77 7.62 13.24 -16.30
CA VAL A 77 8.63 12.18 -16.18
C VAL A 77 9.05 11.98 -14.73
N THR A 78 9.29 13.07 -14.00
CA THR A 78 9.67 13.02 -12.58
C THR A 78 8.53 12.47 -11.72
N ALA A 79 7.28 12.87 -11.99
CA ALA A 79 6.11 12.39 -11.27
C ALA A 79 5.91 10.88 -11.48
N VAL A 80 5.99 10.41 -12.73
CA VAL A 80 5.89 8.97 -13.05
C VAL A 80 7.00 8.17 -12.37
N TYR A 81 8.24 8.66 -12.40
CA TYR A 81 9.34 8.03 -11.67
C TYR A 81 9.09 8.01 -10.16
N GLY A 82 8.60 9.12 -9.60
CA GLY A 82 8.25 9.23 -8.19
C GLY A 82 7.19 8.23 -7.77
N LEU A 83 6.12 8.06 -8.56
CA LEU A 83 5.05 7.08 -8.29
C LEU A 83 5.61 5.65 -8.18
N VAL A 84 6.44 5.22 -9.14
CA VAL A 84 7.01 3.87 -9.15
C VAL A 84 8.04 3.68 -8.03
N CYS A 85 8.92 4.68 -7.85
CA CYS A 85 10.00 4.63 -6.86
C CYS A 85 9.45 4.61 -5.42
N LEU A 86 8.48 5.47 -5.11
CA LEU A 86 7.89 5.55 -3.78
C LEU A 86 7.16 4.25 -3.40
N GLU A 87 6.41 3.64 -4.32
CA GLU A 87 5.76 2.35 -4.07
C GLU A 87 6.79 1.25 -3.76
N TRP A 88 7.88 1.17 -4.52
CA TRP A 88 8.93 0.19 -4.28
C TRP A 88 9.60 0.35 -2.91
N PHE A 89 9.88 1.58 -2.48
CA PHE A 89 10.47 1.83 -1.16
C PHE A 89 9.49 1.57 -0.01
N LYS A 90 8.19 1.83 -0.21
CA LYS A 90 7.15 1.47 0.78
C LYS A 90 7.10 -0.04 1.01
N ASP A 91 7.14 -0.82 -0.06
CA ASP A 91 7.16 -2.29 0.03
C ASP A 91 8.41 -2.78 0.77
N LYS A 92 9.58 -2.20 0.48
CA LYS A 92 10.81 -2.54 1.20
C LYS A 92 10.75 -2.23 2.68
N ILE A 93 10.19 -1.09 3.06
CA ILE A 93 9.99 -0.73 4.47
C ILE A 93 9.02 -1.71 5.13
N PHE A 94 7.92 -2.03 4.45
CA PHE A 94 6.93 -2.98 4.95
C PHE A 94 7.54 -4.37 5.17
N ALA A 95 8.26 -4.89 4.17
CA ALA A 95 8.98 -6.15 4.20
C ALA A 95 10.01 -6.20 5.35
N HIS A 96 10.81 -5.14 5.50
CA HIS A 96 11.80 -5.05 6.56
C HIS A 96 11.17 -5.10 7.96
N VAL A 97 10.12 -4.30 8.19
CA VAL A 97 9.39 -4.28 9.47
C VAL A 97 8.76 -5.64 9.77
N LEU A 98 8.21 -6.31 8.75
CA LEU A 98 7.58 -7.62 8.90
C LEU A 98 8.62 -8.71 9.24
N SER A 99 9.79 -8.64 8.60
CA SER A 99 10.94 -9.52 8.88
C SER A 99 11.41 -9.40 10.33
N GLU A 100 11.59 -8.17 10.84
CA GLU A 100 11.98 -7.95 12.25
C GLU A 100 10.95 -8.48 13.26
N ARG A 101 9.68 -8.59 12.85
CA ARG A 101 8.62 -9.18 13.67
C ARG A 101 8.57 -10.71 13.62
N GLY A 102 9.52 -11.36 12.96
CA GLY A 102 9.66 -12.81 12.89
C GLY A 102 8.85 -13.47 11.78
N TYR A 103 8.52 -12.72 10.73
CA TYR A 103 7.76 -13.20 9.56
C TYR A 103 8.62 -13.20 8.28
N HIS A 104 9.90 -13.57 8.41
CA HIS A 104 10.89 -13.57 7.32
C HIS A 104 10.45 -14.43 6.12
N GLU A 105 9.94 -15.64 6.40
CA GLU A 105 9.50 -16.60 5.36
C GLU A 105 8.34 -16.08 4.50
N LEU A 106 7.51 -15.18 5.03
CA LEU A 106 6.43 -14.55 4.25
C LEU A 106 6.96 -13.52 3.25
N VAL A 107 8.11 -12.91 3.57
CA VAL A 107 8.71 -11.83 2.77
C VAL A 107 9.61 -12.39 1.67
N GLU A 108 10.46 -13.38 1.98
CA GLU A 108 11.41 -13.96 1.01
C GLU A 108 10.73 -14.61 -0.21
N ASN A 109 9.49 -15.07 -0.04
CA ASN A 109 8.76 -15.72 -1.14
C ASN A 109 8.16 -14.72 -2.15
N GLU A 110 8.07 -13.42 -1.82
CA GLU A 110 7.42 -12.40 -2.64
C GLU A 110 8.40 -11.48 -3.40
N ASP A 111 9.72 -11.68 -3.27
CA ASP A 111 10.78 -10.86 -3.88
C ASP A 111 10.77 -10.80 -5.44
N ARG A 112 9.71 -11.29 -6.08
CA ARG A 112 9.63 -11.58 -7.51
C ARG A 112 8.65 -10.74 -8.33
N HIS A 113 7.85 -9.85 -7.70
CA HIS A 113 6.94 -8.96 -8.44
C HIS A 113 7.56 -7.59 -8.73
N SER A 114 7.55 -7.20 -10.01
CA SER A 114 8.05 -5.89 -10.42
C SER A 114 7.04 -4.78 -10.06
N PRO A 115 7.47 -3.70 -9.37
CA PRO A 115 6.58 -2.61 -8.92
C PRO A 115 5.89 -1.90 -10.09
N PHE A 116 6.55 -1.85 -11.25
CA PHE A 116 6.00 -1.24 -12.46
C PHE A 116 4.73 -1.96 -12.98
N LEU A 117 4.74 -3.30 -13.03
CA LEU A 117 3.57 -4.08 -13.42
C LEU A 117 2.43 -3.93 -12.41
N ARG A 118 2.75 -3.76 -11.13
CA ARG A 118 1.75 -3.50 -10.09
C ARG A 118 1.08 -2.15 -10.28
N VAL A 119 1.83 -1.07 -10.50
CA VAL A 119 1.28 0.27 -10.81
C VAL A 119 0.39 0.21 -12.05
N LEU A 120 0.86 -0.46 -13.10
CA LEU A 120 0.16 -0.56 -14.38
C LEU A 120 -1.15 -1.37 -14.27
N THR A 121 -1.13 -2.49 -13.54
CA THR A 121 -2.31 -3.33 -13.31
C THR A 121 -3.27 -2.72 -12.28
N SER A 122 -2.75 -1.94 -11.32
CA SER A 122 -3.57 -1.25 -10.32
C SER A 122 -4.53 -0.26 -10.99
N CYS A 123 -4.12 0.42 -12.06
CA CYS A 123 -4.96 1.37 -12.81
C CYS A 123 -6.24 0.73 -13.40
N CYS A 124 -6.25 -0.58 -13.65
CA CYS A 124 -7.39 -1.33 -14.17
C CYS A 124 -8.18 -2.10 -13.09
N ARG A 125 -7.78 -2.00 -11.82
CA ARG A 125 -8.41 -2.74 -10.72
C ARG A 125 -9.68 -2.04 -10.24
N VAL A 126 -10.69 -2.83 -9.87
CA VAL A 126 -11.99 -2.36 -9.30
C VAL A 126 -11.80 -1.41 -8.11
N SER A 127 -10.69 -1.52 -7.37
CA SER A 127 -10.30 -0.61 -6.30
C SER A 127 -10.10 0.84 -6.77
N VAL A 128 -9.60 1.06 -7.98
CA VAL A 128 -9.40 2.41 -8.55
C VAL A 128 -10.72 3.03 -8.98
N MET A 129 -11.64 2.25 -9.55
CA MET A 129 -13.00 2.72 -9.86
C MET A 129 -13.78 3.09 -8.60
N LEU A 130 -13.67 2.27 -7.54
CA LEU A 130 -14.25 2.59 -6.23
C LEU A 130 -13.65 3.88 -5.65
N ARG A 131 -12.33 4.06 -5.81
CA ARG A 131 -11.60 5.27 -5.39
C ARG A 131 -12.06 6.51 -6.16
N LEU A 132 -12.26 6.41 -7.47
CA LEU A 132 -12.76 7.50 -8.31
C LEU A 132 -14.19 7.89 -7.90
N GLY A 133 -15.05 6.90 -7.65
CA GLY A 133 -16.40 7.14 -7.14
C GLY A 133 -16.42 7.82 -5.77
N LEU A 134 -15.60 7.36 -4.81
CA LEU A 134 -15.48 8.00 -3.49
C LEU A 134 -14.87 9.40 -3.58
N LEU A 135 -13.89 9.61 -4.47
CA LEU A 135 -13.28 10.92 -4.70
C LEU A 135 -14.33 11.92 -5.18
N VAL A 136 -15.16 11.56 -6.17
CA VAL A 136 -16.22 12.43 -6.70
C VAL A 136 -17.22 12.81 -5.60
N ILE A 137 -17.59 11.86 -4.74
CA ILE A 137 -18.51 12.11 -3.60
C ILE A 137 -17.87 13.01 -2.54
N THR A 138 -16.56 12.88 -2.31
CA THR A 138 -15.85 13.58 -1.25
C THR A 138 -15.22 14.91 -1.68
N LEU A 139 -15.19 15.21 -2.98
CA LEU A 139 -14.70 16.46 -3.57
C LEU A 139 -15.43 17.72 -3.07
N PRO A 140 -16.78 17.79 -3.04
CA PRO A 140 -17.48 18.96 -2.47
C PRO A 140 -17.21 19.16 -0.99
N LEU A 141 -16.82 18.10 -0.27
CA LEU A 141 -16.54 18.15 1.16
C LEU A 141 -15.23 18.89 1.46
N ASN A 142 -14.27 18.89 0.54
CA ASN A 142 -13.00 19.61 0.68
C ASN A 142 -13.12 21.14 0.51
N MET A 143 -14.32 21.67 0.21
CA MET A 143 -14.52 23.13 0.12
C MET A 143 -14.44 23.84 1.48
N ILE A 144 -14.56 23.11 2.60
CA ILE A 144 -14.39 23.66 3.94
C ILE A 144 -13.03 23.19 4.49
N PRO A 145 -12.01 24.06 4.56
CA PRO A 145 -10.70 23.68 5.08
C PRO A 145 -10.82 23.15 6.52
N VAL A 146 -9.98 22.17 6.86
CA VAL A 146 -9.97 21.44 8.14
C VAL A 146 -11.17 20.48 8.33
N LEU A 147 -12.41 20.95 8.31
CA LEU A 147 -13.59 20.08 8.50
C LEU A 147 -13.77 19.10 7.33
N GLY A 148 -13.56 19.57 6.11
CA GLY A 148 -13.54 18.76 4.91
C GLY A 148 -12.51 17.65 4.97
N ASN A 149 -11.27 17.99 5.36
CA ASN A 149 -10.16 17.05 5.48
C ASN A 149 -10.40 15.98 6.54
N VAL A 150 -10.96 16.35 7.70
CA VAL A 150 -11.29 15.38 8.77
C VAL A 150 -12.40 14.44 8.32
N THR A 151 -13.45 14.97 7.69
CA THR A 151 -14.57 14.16 7.21
C THR A 151 -14.14 13.27 6.04
N TYR A 152 -13.29 13.78 5.15
CA TYR A 152 -12.65 13.03 4.09
C TYR A 152 -11.85 11.85 4.65
N ALA A 153 -10.98 12.10 5.64
CA ALA A 153 -10.17 11.07 6.27
C ALA A 153 -11.02 10.02 7.00
N TRP A 154 -12.15 10.43 7.58
CA TRP A 154 -13.09 9.50 8.21
C TRP A 154 -13.79 8.58 7.20
N LEU A 155 -14.26 9.14 6.09
CA LEU A 155 -14.94 8.39 5.02
C LEU A 155 -13.97 7.47 4.26
N ASN A 156 -12.77 7.98 3.93
CA ASN A 156 -11.79 7.28 3.10
C ASN A 156 -10.78 6.46 3.93
N GLY A 157 -10.77 6.56 5.25
CA GLY A 157 -9.78 5.89 6.10
C GLY A 157 -9.76 4.37 5.91
N THR A 158 -10.92 3.72 5.72
CA THR A 158 -10.94 2.27 5.47
C THR A 158 -10.24 1.91 4.15
N LEU A 159 -10.45 2.72 3.11
CA LEU A 159 -9.83 2.52 1.80
C LEU A 159 -8.31 2.74 1.88
N MET A 160 -7.86 3.79 2.59
CA MET A 160 -6.42 4.02 2.82
C MET A 160 -5.76 2.82 3.51
N ALA A 161 -6.40 2.28 4.53
CA ALA A 161 -5.90 1.12 5.25
C ALA A 161 -5.86 -0.15 4.37
N TRP A 162 -6.82 -0.31 3.47
CA TRP A 162 -6.80 -1.36 2.46
C TRP A 162 -5.59 -1.19 1.54
N GLU A 163 -5.40 0.00 0.97
CA GLU A 163 -4.26 0.29 0.08
C GLU A 163 -2.91 -0.01 0.76
N ALA A 164 -2.77 0.36 2.03
CA ALA A 164 -1.57 0.06 2.82
C ALA A 164 -1.32 -1.44 3.08
N HIS A 165 -2.34 -2.30 2.92
CA HIS A 165 -2.23 -3.76 3.08
C HIS A 165 -2.18 -4.52 1.74
N LEU A 166 -2.23 -3.84 0.59
CA LEU A 166 -2.21 -4.52 -0.71
C LEU A 166 -0.98 -5.43 -0.87
N TYR A 167 0.19 -4.97 -0.44
CA TYR A 167 1.41 -5.78 -0.45
C TYR A 167 1.27 -7.07 0.39
N TYR A 168 0.63 -6.98 1.57
CA TYR A 168 0.34 -8.17 2.39
C TYR A 168 -0.65 -9.13 1.73
N PHE A 169 -1.69 -8.59 1.10
CA PHE A 169 -2.67 -9.41 0.39
C PHE A 169 -2.05 -10.09 -0.85
N GLU A 170 -1.07 -9.45 -1.48
CA GLU A 170 -0.30 -10.03 -2.58
C GLU A 170 0.62 -11.16 -2.10
N MET A 171 1.39 -10.95 -1.01
CA MET A 171 2.21 -11.99 -0.37
C MET A 171 1.42 -13.26 0.01
N LYS A 172 0.12 -13.11 0.30
CA LYS A 172 -0.78 -14.21 0.65
C LYS A 172 -1.62 -14.71 -0.53
N ALA A 173 -1.47 -14.12 -1.71
CA ALA A 173 -2.27 -14.39 -2.90
C ALA A 173 -3.78 -14.33 -2.64
N PHE A 174 -4.25 -13.37 -1.83
CA PHE A 174 -5.66 -13.23 -1.51
C PHE A 174 -6.46 -12.56 -2.63
N ASP A 175 -7.58 -13.18 -2.97
CA ASP A 175 -8.53 -12.63 -3.93
C ASP A 175 -9.34 -11.46 -3.33
N PHE A 176 -9.96 -10.63 -4.18
CA PHE A 176 -10.67 -9.43 -3.79
C PHE A 176 -11.78 -9.70 -2.75
N ASP A 177 -12.51 -10.81 -2.89
CA ASP A 177 -13.56 -11.20 -1.94
C ASP A 177 -12.99 -11.57 -0.57
N GLN A 178 -11.83 -12.25 -0.54
CA GLN A 178 -11.14 -12.59 0.70
C GLN A 178 -10.62 -11.33 1.41
N GLN A 179 -10.08 -10.38 0.65
CA GLN A 179 -9.63 -9.08 1.18
C GLN A 179 -10.81 -8.33 1.82
N LYS A 180 -11.96 -8.27 1.13
CA LYS A 180 -13.17 -7.62 1.64
C LYS A 180 -13.66 -8.25 2.95
N GLU A 181 -13.59 -9.58 3.06
CA GLU A 181 -14.00 -10.30 4.28
C GLU A 181 -13.07 -9.98 5.47
N ILE A 182 -11.75 -9.98 5.25
CA ILE A 182 -10.75 -9.62 6.28
C ILE A 182 -10.98 -8.19 6.78
N ILE A 183 -11.21 -7.26 5.85
CA ILE A 183 -11.43 -5.85 6.17
C ILE A 183 -12.77 -5.65 6.87
N ALA A 184 -13.83 -6.32 6.42
CA ALA A 184 -15.15 -6.26 7.06
C ALA A 184 -15.09 -6.74 8.51
N ALA A 185 -14.37 -7.84 8.79
CA ALA A 185 -14.19 -8.38 10.13
C ALA A 185 -13.44 -7.42 11.08
N ARG A 186 -12.62 -6.51 10.54
CA ARG A 186 -11.80 -5.55 11.31
C ARG A 186 -12.05 -4.11 10.90
N LYS A 187 -13.27 -3.78 10.45
CA LYS A 187 -13.61 -2.47 9.85
C LYS A 187 -13.19 -1.29 10.73
N LEU A 188 -13.43 -1.37 12.04
CA LEU A 188 -13.05 -0.31 12.98
C LEU A 188 -11.53 -0.11 13.09
N GLN A 189 -10.75 -1.20 13.06
CA GLN A 189 -9.29 -1.13 13.12
C GLN A 189 -8.71 -0.55 11.82
N TYR A 190 -9.23 -0.98 10.66
CA TYR A 190 -8.86 -0.44 9.35
C TYR A 190 -9.25 1.03 9.23
N SER A 191 -10.50 1.40 9.52
CA SER A 191 -10.97 2.79 9.46
C SER A 191 -10.15 3.73 10.34
N SER A 192 -9.90 3.36 11.61
CA SER A 192 -9.11 4.20 12.51
C SER A 192 -7.64 4.29 12.14
N PHE A 193 -7.04 3.20 11.64
CA PHE A 193 -5.66 3.22 11.13
C PHE A 193 -5.54 4.17 9.94
N GLY A 194 -6.38 3.99 8.91
CA GLY A 194 -6.24 4.76 7.70
C GLY A 194 -6.70 6.21 7.83
N MET A 195 -7.64 6.52 8.73
CA MET A 195 -7.98 7.91 9.08
C MET A 195 -6.76 8.63 9.66
N ALA A 196 -6.08 8.02 10.64
CA ALA A 196 -4.88 8.61 11.22
C ALA A 196 -3.73 8.70 10.21
N ALA A 197 -3.55 7.68 9.36
CA ALA A 197 -2.56 7.70 8.29
C ALA A 197 -2.80 8.85 7.29
N MET A 198 -4.05 9.03 6.83
CA MET A 198 -4.43 10.14 5.94
C MET A 198 -4.18 11.50 6.59
N LEU A 199 -4.56 11.68 7.85
CA LEU A 199 -4.35 12.94 8.56
C LEU A 199 -2.87 13.30 8.70
N LEU A 200 -2.01 12.30 8.92
CA LEU A 200 -0.56 12.50 8.97
C LEU A 200 0.01 12.87 7.59
N GLU A 201 -0.47 12.23 6.53
CA GLU A 201 -0.04 12.52 5.15
C GLU A 201 -0.52 13.90 4.65
N MET A 202 -1.60 14.43 5.21
CA MET A 202 -2.09 15.79 4.92
C MET A 202 -1.20 16.91 5.47
N ILE A 203 -0.24 16.60 6.35
CA ILE A 203 0.68 17.61 6.87
C ILE A 203 1.64 18.00 5.73
N PRO A 204 1.68 19.28 5.30
CA PRO A 204 2.56 19.69 4.22
C PRO A 204 4.02 19.44 4.62
N ILE A 205 4.84 19.05 3.64
CA ILE A 205 6.28 18.71 3.80
C ILE A 205 6.49 17.42 4.62
N ALA A 206 5.95 17.33 5.83
CA ALA A 206 6.10 16.15 6.69
C ALA A 206 5.31 14.93 6.19
N GLY A 207 4.25 15.12 5.42
CA GLY A 207 3.39 14.05 4.89
C GLY A 207 4.16 13.01 4.07
N ALA A 208 5.17 13.44 3.31
CA ALA A 208 6.04 12.54 2.57
C ALA A 208 6.83 11.59 3.49
N ILE A 209 7.25 12.07 4.66
CA ILE A 209 7.91 11.25 5.68
C ILE A 209 6.86 10.32 6.32
N PHE A 210 5.68 10.85 6.64
CA PHE A 210 4.62 10.08 7.26
C PHE A 210 4.14 8.93 6.38
N MET A 211 4.16 9.05 5.05
CA MET A 211 3.89 7.97 4.11
C MET A 211 4.74 6.71 4.39
N PHE A 212 6.02 6.89 4.72
CA PHE A 212 6.93 5.80 5.07
C PHE A 212 6.66 5.27 6.49
N THR A 213 6.39 6.16 7.45
CA THR A 213 6.00 5.72 8.82
C THR A 213 4.68 4.96 8.83
N ASN A 214 3.74 5.32 7.94
CA ASN A 214 2.45 4.66 7.75
C ASN A 214 2.65 3.28 7.14
N ALA A 215 3.59 3.11 6.20
CA ALA A 215 3.96 1.79 5.68
C ALA A 215 4.52 0.88 6.79
N ALA A 216 5.40 1.41 7.65
CA ALA A 216 5.87 0.68 8.83
C ALA A 216 4.73 0.36 9.81
N GLY A 217 3.83 1.32 10.07
CA GLY A 217 2.63 1.11 10.88
C GLY A 217 1.69 0.04 10.33
N ALA A 218 1.53 -0.02 9.00
CA ALA A 218 0.74 -1.04 8.31
C ALA A 218 1.37 -2.43 8.44
N ALA A 219 2.70 -2.53 8.34
CA ALA A 219 3.42 -3.79 8.59
C ALA A 219 3.27 -4.26 10.04
N LEU A 220 3.35 -3.35 11.02
CA LEU A 220 3.07 -3.67 12.43
C LEU A 220 1.62 -4.13 12.64
N PHE A 221 0.67 -3.50 11.95
CA PHE A 221 -0.72 -3.92 12.00
C PHE A 221 -0.88 -5.33 11.38
N THR A 222 -0.24 -5.61 10.24
CA THR A 222 -0.21 -6.93 9.62
C THR A 222 0.37 -8.00 10.54
N ALA A 223 1.51 -7.73 11.18
CA ALA A 223 2.12 -8.64 12.15
C ALA A 223 1.17 -9.00 13.32
N SER A 224 0.30 -8.06 13.71
CA SER A 224 -0.74 -8.31 14.73
C SER A 224 -1.89 -9.18 14.20
N ILE A 225 -2.30 -8.99 12.94
CA ILE A 225 -3.34 -9.81 12.28
C ILE A 225 -2.85 -11.26 12.21
N GLU A 226 -1.62 -11.48 11.73
CA GLU A 226 -1.00 -12.80 11.67
C GLU A 226 -0.90 -13.47 13.04
N LYS A 227 -0.56 -12.71 14.08
CA LYS A 227 -0.50 -13.22 15.46
C LYS A 227 -1.87 -13.68 15.96
N ASP A 228 -2.92 -12.91 15.65
CA ASP A 228 -4.30 -13.27 16.00
C ASP A 228 -4.75 -14.53 15.26
N LEU A 229 -4.45 -14.65 13.96
CA LEU A 229 -4.77 -15.82 13.15
C LEU A 229 -4.10 -17.08 13.71
N LYS A 230 -2.79 -17.03 13.98
CA LYS A 230 -2.04 -18.14 14.63
C LYS A 230 -2.59 -18.51 16.00
N LYS A 231 -3.14 -17.55 16.76
CA LYS A 231 -3.76 -17.83 18.07
C LYS A 231 -5.10 -18.55 17.90
N GLN A 232 -5.91 -18.14 16.94
CA GLN A 232 -7.19 -18.79 16.63
C GLN A 232 -6.98 -20.23 16.13
N GLU A 233 -5.99 -20.46 15.27
CA GLU A 233 -5.58 -21.80 14.83
C GLU A 233 -5.19 -22.70 15.99
N ARG A 234 -4.36 -22.21 16.93
CA ARG A 234 -3.98 -22.96 18.13
C ARG A 234 -5.16 -23.32 19.02
N HIS A 235 -6.09 -22.39 19.25
CA HIS A 235 -7.31 -22.66 20.03
C HIS A 235 -8.21 -23.69 19.35
N LYS A 236 -8.28 -23.68 18.02
CA LYS A 236 -9.00 -24.72 17.28
C LYS A 236 -8.31 -26.07 17.47
N ASN A 237 -7.00 -26.15 17.25
CA ASN A 237 -6.26 -27.40 17.36
C ASN A 237 -6.33 -28.01 18.77
N SER A 238 -6.27 -27.16 19.82
CA SER A 238 -6.46 -27.62 21.20
C SER A 238 -7.88 -28.12 21.48
N LYS A 239 -8.91 -27.46 20.93
CA LYS A 239 -10.32 -27.87 21.10
C LYS A 239 -10.63 -29.18 20.38
N TRP A 240 -10.06 -29.38 19.18
CA TRP A 240 -10.14 -30.64 18.44
C TRP A 240 -9.39 -31.77 19.15
N SER A 241 -8.20 -31.49 19.69
CA SER A 241 -7.45 -32.46 20.51
C SER A 241 -8.21 -32.90 21.76
N TRP A 242 -8.85 -31.96 22.46
CA TRP A 242 -9.69 -32.26 23.63
C TRP A 242 -10.98 -33.02 23.26
N SER A 243 -11.68 -32.60 22.20
CA SER A 243 -12.89 -33.26 21.74
C SER A 243 -12.64 -34.67 21.17
N GLY A 244 -11.45 -34.92 20.60
CA GLY A 244 -11.00 -36.24 20.19
C GLY A 244 -10.66 -37.16 21.37
N LYS A 245 -10.24 -36.60 22.50
CA LYS A 245 -9.93 -37.34 23.73
C LYS A 245 -11.20 -37.74 24.50
N ASP A 246 -12.22 -36.88 24.53
CA ASP A 246 -13.53 -37.18 25.14
C ASP A 246 -14.42 -38.10 24.28
N LYS A 247 -14.15 -38.19 22.97
CA LYS A 247 -14.86 -39.10 22.04
C LYS A 247 -14.24 -40.50 21.95
N GLY A 248 -13.26 -40.81 22.80
CA GLY A 248 -12.76 -42.17 22.99
C GLY A 248 -13.80 -43.16 23.54
N ASP A 249 -14.98 -42.70 23.95
CA ASP A 249 -15.98 -43.57 24.61
C ASP A 249 -17.38 -43.62 23.98
N LYS A 250 -17.72 -42.88 22.92
CA LYS A 250 -19.04 -43.02 22.26
C LYS A 250 -18.99 -42.83 20.74
N LYS A 251 -19.03 -43.95 20.01
CA LYS A 251 -19.49 -44.02 18.62
C LYS A 251 -21.02 -43.86 18.59
N SER A 252 -21.52 -42.92 17.78
CA SER A 252 -22.52 -43.17 16.72
C SER A 252 -23.23 -41.88 16.30
N HIS A 253 -23.38 -41.75 14.98
CA HIS A 253 -24.42 -41.03 14.22
C HIS A 253 -24.54 -39.49 14.27
N GLY A 254 -24.58 -38.91 13.07
CA GLY A 254 -25.60 -37.91 12.75
C GLY A 254 -25.12 -36.56 12.21
N LYS A 255 -25.27 -36.42 10.89
CA LYS A 255 -25.69 -35.22 10.13
C LYS A 255 -24.81 -33.96 10.12
N THR A 256 -24.21 -33.76 8.94
CA THR A 256 -24.49 -32.62 8.03
C THR A 256 -25.45 -31.56 8.59
N SER A 257 -24.91 -30.45 9.10
CA SER A 257 -25.55 -29.12 9.13
C SER A 257 -24.63 -28.10 9.81
N GLU A 258 -23.51 -27.72 9.19
CA GLU A 258 -22.81 -26.48 9.59
C GLU A 258 -21.82 -26.00 8.51
N MET A 259 -22.30 -25.83 7.27
CA MET A 259 -21.48 -25.18 6.22
C MET A 259 -21.56 -23.65 6.24
N ASP A 260 -22.36 -23.04 7.12
CA ASP A 260 -22.64 -21.60 7.10
C ASP A 260 -22.02 -20.80 8.26
N LYS A 261 -21.09 -21.43 9.01
CA LYS A 261 -20.29 -20.77 10.07
C LYS A 261 -18.84 -21.17 9.98
N VAL A 262 -18.29 -21.14 8.77
CA VAL A 262 -16.86 -21.36 8.56
C VAL A 262 -16.11 -20.13 9.09
N PRO A 263 -15.32 -20.22 10.19
CA PRO A 263 -14.55 -19.10 10.69
C PRO A 263 -13.52 -18.68 9.64
N LEU A 264 -13.18 -17.39 9.54
CA LEU A 264 -12.16 -16.83 8.63
C LEU A 264 -10.86 -17.67 8.54
N VAL A 265 -10.45 -18.32 9.63
CA VAL A 265 -9.34 -19.29 9.68
C VAL A 265 -9.46 -20.48 8.71
N ASN A 266 -10.65 -20.98 8.39
CA ASN A 266 -10.79 -22.09 7.43
C ASN A 266 -10.69 -21.61 5.97
N LYS A 267 -10.90 -20.32 5.70
CA LYS A 267 -10.67 -19.71 4.38
C LYS A 267 -9.25 -19.18 4.21
N LEU A 268 -8.60 -18.82 5.33
CA LEU A 268 -7.24 -18.23 5.39
C LEU A 268 -6.15 -19.25 5.76
N GLY A 269 -6.55 -20.43 6.24
CA GLY A 269 -5.68 -21.45 6.82
C GLY A 269 -5.08 -22.38 5.79
N ALA A 270 -4.30 -21.82 4.87
CA ALA A 270 -3.13 -22.46 4.29
C ALA A 270 -2.42 -21.36 3.50
N TYR A 271 -1.21 -21.01 3.93
CA TYR A 271 -0.24 -20.53 2.97
C TYR A 271 -0.10 -21.64 1.92
N VAL A 272 -0.67 -21.43 0.73
CA VAL A 272 -0.46 -22.29 -0.42
C VAL A 272 0.72 -21.68 -1.17
N PRO A 273 1.93 -22.28 -1.12
CA PRO A 273 3.07 -21.74 -1.85
C PRO A 273 2.72 -21.66 -3.34
N PRO A 274 2.92 -20.52 -4.00
CA PRO A 274 2.76 -20.44 -5.44
C PRO A 274 3.96 -21.17 -6.06
N TYR A 275 3.69 -22.39 -6.54
CA TYR A 275 4.60 -23.31 -7.25
C TYR A 275 5.48 -24.22 -6.38
N GLY A 276 5.39 -25.51 -6.73
CA GLY A 276 5.94 -26.67 -6.05
C GLY A 276 7.38 -26.54 -5.55
N SER A 277 7.56 -26.80 -4.25
CA SER A 277 8.77 -27.41 -3.73
C SER A 277 8.96 -28.76 -4.42
N THR A 278 9.76 -28.79 -5.49
CA THR A 278 10.38 -30.06 -5.89
C THR A 278 11.48 -30.34 -4.89
N SER A 279 11.15 -31.19 -3.93
CA SER A 279 12.13 -31.89 -3.11
C SER A 279 13.12 -32.61 -4.03
N LYS A 280 14.41 -32.30 -3.89
CA LYS A 280 15.52 -33.22 -4.08
C LYS A 280 16.63 -32.87 -3.10
#